data_AF-A0A7S3JHK9-F1
#
_entry.id   AF-A0A7S3JHK9-F1
#
_cell.length_a   1.000
_cell.length_b   1.000
_cell.length_c   1.000
_cell.angle_alpha   90.00
_cell.angle_beta   90.00
_cell.angle_gamma   90.00
#
_symmetry.space_group_name_H-M   'P 1'
#
loop_
_entity.id
_entity.type
_entity.pdbx_description
1 polymer ?
#
loop_
_entity_poly.entity_id
_entity_poly.type
_entity_poly.pdbx_seq_one_letter_code
_entity_poly.pdbx_strand_id
1 'polypeptide(L)'
;MVSDVSNRFLKILSELLKTNFMKVMDHATAYNELSKRIHSMEKNKLSELKDSEENNMEEYNELIALRERLDARTQADEEDEEDFTSISYSMKICIRILRFIQLLCENHNIKLQDHLREQVNREGVTLGVNIDIPTTISNMLGIFAKEANIDIMDLGGQIIDTLIELIQGPCEGNQKALISAKIIDYCRDFIA
;
A
#
# COMPACT_ATOMS: atom_id res chain seq x y z
N MET A 1 -30.31 4.25 21.51
CA MET A 1 -29.09 3.93 20.74
C MET A 1 -27.96 3.64 21.73
N VAL A 2 -27.42 2.42 21.69
CA VAL A 2 -26.21 2.05 22.44
C VAL A 2 -25.04 2.88 21.89
N SER A 3 -24.29 3.56 22.73
CA SER A 3 -23.06 4.25 22.33
C SER A 3 -22.02 3.21 21.92
N ASP A 4 -21.47 3.29 20.71
CA ASP A 4 -20.33 2.45 20.31
C ASP A 4 -19.08 2.92 21.05
N VAL A 5 -18.87 2.39 22.25
CA VAL A 5 -17.67 2.63 23.07
C VAL A 5 -16.46 1.81 22.60
N SER A 6 -16.66 0.89 21.67
CA SER A 6 -15.65 -0.09 21.25
C SER A 6 -14.99 0.21 19.89
N ASN A 7 -15.54 1.18 19.15
CA ASN A 7 -15.16 1.48 17.76
C ASN A 7 -15.10 0.22 16.89
N ARG A 8 -16.02 -0.73 17.11
CA ARG A 8 -15.90 -2.09 16.55
C ARG A 8 -15.87 -2.06 15.03
N PHE A 9 -16.68 -1.20 14.40
CA PHE A 9 -16.70 -1.06 12.95
C PHE A 9 -15.35 -0.56 12.42
N LEU A 10 -14.83 0.56 12.93
CA LEU A 10 -13.55 1.13 12.50
C LEU A 10 -12.38 0.20 12.79
N LYS A 11 -12.43 -0.53 13.90
CA LYS A 11 -11.43 -1.55 14.24
C LYS A 11 -11.37 -2.64 13.18
N ILE A 12 -12.50 -3.27 12.86
CA ILE A 12 -12.58 -4.33 11.84
C ILE A 12 -12.18 -3.79 10.47
N LEU A 13 -12.64 -2.59 10.11
CA LEU A 13 -12.29 -1.94 8.85
C LEU A 13 -10.78 -1.70 8.74
N SER A 14 -10.16 -1.17 9.80
CA SER A 14 -8.72 -0.92 9.85
C SER A 14 -7.91 -2.20 9.83
N GLU A 15 -8.33 -3.25 10.53
CA GLU A 15 -7.67 -4.56 10.51
C GLU A 15 -7.74 -5.18 9.11
N LEU A 16 -8.91 -5.15 8.47
CA LEU A 16 -9.09 -5.66 7.12
C LEU A 16 -8.22 -4.91 6.11
N LEU A 17 -8.14 -3.59 6.19
CA LEU A 17 -7.27 -2.79 5.35
C LEU A 17 -5.80 -3.13 5.56
N LYS A 18 -5.33 -3.17 6.82
CA LYS A 18 -3.93 -3.47 7.17
C LYS A 18 -3.51 -4.86 6.71
N THR A 19 -4.33 -5.88 6.97
CA THR A 19 -4.00 -7.26 6.62
C THR A 19 -3.90 -7.44 5.12
N ASN A 20 -4.85 -6.92 4.34
CA ASN A 20 -4.78 -7.03 2.87
C ASN A 20 -3.65 -6.18 2.29
N PHE A 21 -3.40 -4.99 2.84
CA PHE A 21 -2.30 -4.14 2.40
C PHE A 21 -0.95 -4.85 2.57
N MET A 22 -0.69 -5.44 3.74
CA MET A 22 0.56 -6.16 3.97
C MET A 22 0.76 -7.34 3.01
N LYS A 23 -0.30 -8.09 2.68
CA LYS A 23 -0.21 -9.15 1.66
C LYS A 23 0.23 -8.63 0.30
N VAL A 24 -0.34 -7.50 -0.14
CA VAL A 24 0.04 -6.85 -1.40
C VAL A 24 1.50 -6.38 -1.33
N MET A 25 1.92 -5.80 -0.21
CA MET A 25 3.30 -5.33 -0.03
C MET A 25 4.30 -6.49 -0.01
N ASP A 26 4.00 -7.60 0.69
CA ASP A 26 4.88 -8.77 0.72
C ASP A 26 5.09 -9.35 -0.68
N HIS A 27 4.04 -9.35 -1.51
CA HIS A 27 4.14 -9.74 -2.91
C HIS A 27 5.00 -8.78 -3.72
N ALA A 28 4.77 -7.47 -3.58
CA ALA A 28 5.54 -6.44 -4.28
C ALA A 28 7.03 -6.50 -3.93
N THR A 29 7.36 -6.68 -2.65
CA THR A 29 8.75 -6.87 -2.18
C THR A 29 9.39 -8.06 -2.88
N ALA A 30 8.73 -9.23 -2.88
CA ALA A 30 9.25 -10.42 -3.53
C ALA A 30 9.44 -10.21 -5.03
N TYR A 31 8.47 -9.61 -5.71
CA TYR A 31 8.56 -9.27 -7.13
C TYR A 31 9.77 -8.36 -7.41
N ASN A 32 9.93 -7.30 -6.62
CA ASN A 32 11.03 -6.34 -6.74
C ASN A 32 12.40 -7.00 -6.54
N GLU A 33 12.53 -7.91 -5.57
CA GLU A 33 13.77 -8.66 -5.32
C GLU A 33 14.14 -9.56 -6.51
N LEU A 34 13.17 -10.31 -7.05
CA LEU A 34 13.38 -11.14 -8.24
C LEU A 34 13.77 -10.27 -9.45
N SER A 35 13.03 -9.18 -9.71
CA SER A 35 13.31 -8.27 -10.82
C SER A 35 14.70 -7.64 -10.70
N LYS A 36 15.13 -7.23 -9.49
CA LYS A 36 16.48 -6.69 -9.25
C LYS A 36 17.56 -7.74 -9.53
N ARG A 37 17.35 -8.99 -9.13
CA ARG A 37 18.29 -10.11 -9.38
C ARG A 37 18.44 -10.37 -10.88
N ILE A 38 17.33 -10.46 -11.62
CA ILE A 38 17.33 -10.62 -13.08
C ILE A 38 18.12 -9.49 -13.73
N HIS A 39 17.82 -8.24 -13.38
CA HIS A 39 18.50 -7.08 -13.95
C HIS A 39 20.01 -7.07 -13.67
N SER A 40 20.42 -7.44 -12.45
CA SER A 40 21.84 -7.54 -12.10
C SER A 40 22.58 -8.59 -12.94
N MET A 41 21.97 -9.77 -13.16
CA MET A 41 22.58 -10.84 -13.96
C MET A 41 22.67 -10.45 -15.44
N GLU A 42 21.66 -9.78 -15.98
CA GLU A 42 21.68 -9.29 -17.36
C GLU A 42 22.76 -8.24 -17.59
N LYS A 43 22.96 -7.35 -16.61
CA LYS A 43 24.03 -6.36 -16.65
C LYS A 43 25.41 -7.01 -16.63
N ASN A 44 25.60 -8.05 -15.81
CA ASN A 44 26.85 -8.80 -15.75
C ASN A 44 27.16 -9.51 -17.09
N LYS A 45 26.16 -10.14 -17.71
CA LYS A 45 26.31 -10.74 -19.05
C LYS A 45 26.67 -9.72 -20.13
N LEU A 46 26.08 -8.51 -20.09
CA LEU A 46 26.41 -7.45 -21.04
C LEU A 46 27.86 -6.95 -20.87
N SER A 47 28.44 -7.01 -19.66
CA SER A 47 29.86 -6.76 -19.46
C SER A 47 30.75 -7.90 -19.92
N GLU A 48 30.39 -9.15 -19.69
CA GLU A 48 31.18 -10.33 -20.09
C GLU A 48 31.26 -10.53 -21.60
N LEU A 49 30.21 -10.18 -22.36
CA LEU A 49 30.27 -10.15 -23.82
C LEU A 49 31.32 -9.16 -24.39
N LYS A 50 31.83 -8.23 -23.57
CA LYS A 50 32.94 -7.33 -23.96
C LYS A 50 34.31 -7.95 -23.73
N ASP A 51 34.39 -8.96 -22.86
CA ASP A 51 35.63 -9.58 -22.38
C ASP A 51 35.61 -11.11 -22.61
N SER A 52 35.68 -11.54 -23.88
CA SER A 52 35.87 -12.94 -24.34
C SER A 52 34.84 -14.02 -23.91
N GLU A 53 34.38 -14.77 -24.92
CA GLU A 53 33.23 -15.69 -24.88
C GLU A 53 33.46 -17.02 -24.11
N GLU A 54 33.44 -17.00 -22.78
CA GLU A 54 33.12 -18.21 -22.00
C GLU A 54 31.70 -18.12 -21.42
N ASN A 55 30.72 -18.59 -22.18
CA ASN A 55 29.33 -18.71 -21.75
C ASN A 55 29.21 -19.71 -20.59
N ASN A 56 29.01 -19.22 -19.36
CA ASN A 56 28.66 -20.06 -18.23
C ASN A 56 27.18 -20.50 -18.34
N MET A 57 26.93 -21.68 -18.93
CA MET A 57 25.59 -22.24 -19.14
C MET A 57 24.74 -22.31 -17.87
N GLU A 58 25.37 -22.42 -16.69
CA GLU A 58 24.68 -22.45 -15.39
C GLU A 58 23.96 -21.13 -15.10
N GLU A 59 24.62 -20.00 -15.34
CA GLU A 59 24.06 -18.67 -15.14
C GLU A 59 22.97 -18.32 -16.16
N TYR A 60 23.02 -18.94 -17.35
CA TYR A 60 21.93 -18.86 -18.33
C TYR A 60 20.68 -19.61 -17.89
N ASN A 61 20.85 -20.83 -17.38
CA ASN A 61 19.74 -21.61 -16.86
C ASN A 61 19.12 -20.95 -15.62
N GLU A 62 19.92 -20.35 -14.74
CA GLU A 62 19.41 -19.60 -13.59
C GLU A 62 18.57 -18.39 -14.02
N LEU A 63 19.03 -17.63 -15.01
CA LEU A 63 18.30 -16.47 -15.52
C LEU A 63 16.94 -16.87 -16.11
N ILE A 64 16.86 -17.98 -16.84
CA ILE A 64 15.59 -18.52 -17.35
C ILE A 64 14.66 -18.89 -16.20
N ALA A 65 15.16 -19.64 -15.22
CA ALA A 65 14.35 -20.06 -14.08
C ALA A 65 13.83 -18.87 -13.26
N LEU A 66 14.61 -17.79 -13.14
CA LEU A 66 14.15 -16.56 -12.47
C LEU A 66 13.07 -15.83 -13.28
N ARG A 67 13.19 -15.77 -14.61
CA ARG A 67 12.17 -15.20 -15.50
C ARG A 67 10.86 -15.98 -15.44
N GLU A 68 10.92 -17.30 -15.52
CA GLU A 68 9.73 -18.16 -15.37
C GLU A 68 9.03 -17.95 -14.02
N ARG A 69 9.80 -17.77 -12.93
CA ARG A 69 9.24 -17.45 -11.60
C ARG A 69 8.61 -16.07 -11.54
N LEU A 70 9.15 -15.08 -12.26
CA LEU A 70 8.59 -13.74 -12.34
C LEU A 70 7.28 -13.76 -13.13
N ASP A 71 7.28 -14.40 -14.31
CA ASP A 71 6.12 -14.52 -15.19
C ASP A 71 4.96 -15.26 -14.51
N ALA A 72 5.26 -16.34 -13.77
CA ALA A 72 4.26 -17.09 -13.01
C ALA A 72 3.59 -16.25 -11.90
N ARG A 73 4.29 -15.25 -11.34
CA ARG A 73 3.71 -14.33 -10.34
C ARG A 73 2.74 -13.36 -10.98
N THR A 74 3.08 -12.82 -12.15
CA THR A 74 2.21 -11.90 -12.89
C THR A 74 0.95 -12.62 -13.39
N GLN A 75 1.07 -13.86 -13.88
CA GLN A 75 -0.06 -14.62 -14.39
C GLN A 75 -1.03 -15.09 -13.30
N ALA A 76 -0.52 -15.45 -12.11
CA ALA A 76 -1.36 -15.84 -10.98
C ALA A 76 -2.32 -14.73 -10.53
N ASP A 77 -2.03 -13.46 -10.85
CA ASP A 77 -2.87 -12.31 -10.50
C ASP A 77 -3.98 -12.02 -11.52
N GLU A 78 -3.87 -12.54 -12.75
CA GLU A 78 -4.82 -12.30 -13.85
C GLU A 78 -5.90 -13.40 -13.98
N GLU A 79 -5.61 -14.65 -13.57
CA GLU A 79 -6.42 -15.80 -14.00
C GLU A 79 -7.63 -16.16 -13.11
N ASP A 80 -7.72 -15.73 -11.84
CA ASP A 80 -8.80 -16.17 -10.95
C ASP A 80 -9.45 -15.04 -10.11
N GLU A 81 -10.52 -14.41 -10.64
CA GLU A 81 -11.32 -13.42 -9.89
C GLU A 81 -12.07 -14.01 -8.67
N GLU A 82 -12.22 -15.34 -8.61
CA GLU A 82 -12.88 -16.05 -7.49
C GLU A 82 -11.89 -16.54 -6.41
N ASP A 83 -10.58 -16.41 -6.63
CA ASP A 83 -9.60 -16.73 -5.59
C ASP A 83 -9.50 -15.59 -4.56
N PHE A 84 -10.24 -15.76 -3.45
CA PHE A 84 -10.21 -14.90 -2.27
C PHE A 84 -8.84 -14.82 -1.58
N THR A 85 -7.86 -15.63 -1.99
CA THR A 85 -6.49 -15.62 -1.46
C THR A 85 -5.48 -14.91 -2.36
N SER A 86 -5.85 -14.56 -3.60
CA SER A 86 -5.00 -13.86 -4.56
C SER A 86 -4.60 -12.46 -4.10
N ILE A 87 -3.46 -11.97 -4.63
CA ILE A 87 -3.03 -10.59 -4.43
C ILE A 87 -3.99 -9.61 -5.09
N SER A 88 -4.46 -9.93 -6.30
CA SER A 88 -5.50 -9.17 -7.00
C SER A 88 -6.74 -8.94 -6.12
N TYR A 89 -7.24 -9.97 -5.45
CA TYR A 89 -8.36 -9.84 -4.52
C TYR A 89 -8.02 -8.97 -3.30
N SER A 90 -6.84 -9.15 -2.71
CA SER A 90 -6.37 -8.34 -1.57
C SER A 90 -6.26 -6.85 -1.96
N MET A 91 -5.74 -6.56 -3.15
CA MET A 91 -5.64 -5.21 -3.70
C MET A 91 -7.03 -4.60 -3.93
N LYS A 92 -7.98 -5.35 -4.51
CA LYS A 92 -9.38 -4.93 -4.67
C LYS A 92 -10.03 -4.57 -3.33
N ILE A 93 -9.77 -5.33 -2.26
CA ILE A 93 -10.26 -4.98 -0.90
C ILE A 93 -9.68 -3.66 -0.43
N CYS A 94 -8.34 -3.49 -0.50
CA CYS A 94 -7.68 -2.26 -0.07
C CYS A 94 -8.25 -1.04 -0.80
N ILE A 95 -8.33 -1.10 -2.14
CA ILE A 95 -8.86 -0.02 -2.97
C ILE A 95 -10.30 0.31 -2.58
N ARG A 96 -11.17 -0.69 -2.38
CA ARG A 96 -12.56 -0.46 -1.99
C ARG A 96 -12.69 0.20 -0.61
N ILE A 97 -11.89 -0.22 0.36
CA ILE A 97 -11.89 0.38 1.71
C ILE A 97 -11.38 1.82 1.66
N LEU A 98 -10.27 2.06 0.96
CA LEU A 98 -9.71 3.40 0.78
C LEU A 98 -10.67 4.32 0.05
N ARG A 99 -11.35 3.83 -1.00
CA ARG A 99 -12.40 4.57 -1.71
C ARG A 99 -13.60 4.86 -0.81
N PHE A 100 -14.01 3.91 0.02
CA PHE A 100 -15.06 4.15 1.02
C PHE A 100 -14.66 5.27 1.98
N ILE A 101 -13.45 5.24 2.55
CA ILE A 101 -12.94 6.29 3.44
C ILE A 101 -12.87 7.64 2.72
N GLN A 102 -12.39 7.65 1.48
CA GLN A 102 -12.36 8.84 0.64
C GLN A 102 -13.76 9.46 0.50
N LEU A 103 -14.77 8.65 0.12
CA LEU A 103 -16.16 9.07 -0.03
C LEU A 103 -16.78 9.61 1.27
N LEU A 104 -16.36 9.12 2.45
CA LEU A 104 -16.80 9.67 3.73
C LEU A 104 -16.28 11.10 3.95
N CYS A 105 -15.11 11.42 3.40
CA CYS A 105 -14.44 12.71 3.58
C CYS A 105 -14.71 13.71 2.44
N GLU A 106 -15.23 13.26 1.29
CA GLU A 106 -15.57 14.10 0.15
C GLU A 106 -16.40 15.32 0.57
N ASN A 107 -16.15 16.46 -0.10
CA ASN A 107 -16.78 17.75 0.19
C ASN A 107 -16.46 18.29 1.60
N HIS A 108 -15.26 18.03 2.10
CA HIS A 108 -14.75 18.54 3.40
C HIS A 108 -15.64 18.16 4.57
N ASN A 109 -16.05 16.89 4.65
CA ASN A 109 -16.91 16.43 5.74
C ASN A 109 -16.14 16.36 7.07
N ILE A 110 -15.99 17.53 7.70
CA ILE A 110 -15.14 17.72 8.88
C ILE A 110 -15.52 16.80 10.03
N LYS A 111 -16.82 16.48 10.18
CA LYS A 111 -17.30 15.56 11.21
C LYS A 111 -16.73 14.15 11.04
N LEU A 112 -16.73 13.64 9.81
CA LEU A 112 -16.17 12.32 9.52
C LEU A 112 -14.64 12.35 9.46
N GLN A 113 -14.04 13.43 8.95
CA GLN A 113 -12.59 13.65 9.00
C GLN A 113 -12.07 13.63 10.45
N ASP A 114 -12.74 14.34 11.36
CA ASP A 114 -12.41 14.36 12.79
C ASP A 114 -12.69 13.00 13.44
N HIS A 115 -13.85 12.39 13.15
CA HIS A 115 -14.19 11.09 13.71
C HIS A 115 -13.22 10.00 13.26
N LEU A 116 -12.68 10.04 12.03
CA LEU A 116 -11.70 9.07 11.54
C LEU A 116 -10.28 9.30 12.13
N ARG A 117 -9.99 10.49 12.65
CA ARG A 117 -8.75 10.80 13.39
C ARG A 117 -8.87 10.42 14.86
N GLU A 118 -9.98 10.82 15.47
CA GLU A 118 -10.19 10.72 16.90
C GLU A 118 -11.65 10.37 17.22
N GLN A 119 -11.85 9.20 17.80
CA GLN A 119 -13.17 8.77 18.25
C GLN A 119 -13.40 9.16 19.71
N VAL A 120 -14.35 10.07 19.95
CA VAL A 120 -14.70 10.59 21.27
C VAL A 120 -16.10 10.13 21.71
N ASN A 121 -16.33 10.03 23.02
CA ASN A 121 -17.65 9.78 23.59
C ASN A 121 -18.53 11.06 23.58
N ARG A 122 -19.73 10.97 24.17
CA ARG A 122 -20.69 12.11 24.20
C ARG A 122 -20.16 13.28 25.04
N GLU A 123 -19.29 12.99 25.97
CA GLU A 123 -18.63 13.94 26.87
C GLU A 123 -17.36 14.56 26.24
N GLY A 124 -17.00 14.18 25.01
CA GLY A 124 -15.82 14.68 24.30
C GLY A 124 -14.51 14.04 24.75
N VAL A 125 -14.56 12.94 25.50
CA VAL A 125 -13.38 12.18 25.94
C VAL A 125 -13.05 11.11 24.90
N THR A 126 -11.79 11.08 24.46
CA THR A 126 -11.26 10.08 23.53
C THR A 126 -11.48 8.67 24.07
N LEU A 127 -12.01 7.79 23.22
CA LEU A 127 -12.24 6.40 23.56
C LEU A 127 -10.90 5.67 23.73
N GLY A 128 -10.83 4.72 24.67
CA GLY A 128 -9.60 3.97 24.94
C GLY A 128 -9.12 3.10 23.77
N VAL A 129 -9.97 2.85 22.77
CA VAL A 129 -9.62 2.18 21.51
C VAL A 129 -9.73 3.21 20.38
N ASN A 130 -8.77 4.12 20.26
CA ASN A 130 -8.73 5.09 19.16
C ASN A 130 -8.06 4.48 17.92
N ILE A 131 -8.69 4.65 16.76
CA ILE A 131 -8.18 4.26 15.45
C ILE A 131 -7.87 5.53 14.67
N ASP A 132 -6.59 5.91 14.61
CA ASP A 132 -6.11 7.05 13.80
C ASP A 132 -5.93 6.60 12.34
N ILE A 133 -6.99 6.77 11.55
CA ILE A 133 -7.01 6.42 10.13
C ILE A 133 -6.06 7.29 9.30
N PRO A 134 -6.01 8.64 9.46
CA PRO A 134 -5.03 9.48 8.75
C PRO A 134 -3.59 9.01 8.91
N THR A 135 -3.12 8.80 10.14
CA THR A 135 -1.75 8.33 10.40
C THR A 135 -1.53 6.93 9.85
N THR A 136 -2.53 6.04 9.96
CA THR A 136 -2.47 4.68 9.40
C THR A 136 -2.23 4.70 7.90
N ILE A 137 -3.01 5.48 7.14
CA ILE A 137 -2.89 5.55 5.67
C ILE A 137 -1.60 6.28 5.26
N SER A 138 -1.16 7.30 6.01
CA SER A 138 0.15 7.95 5.80
C SER A 138 1.30 6.94 5.89
N ASN A 139 1.29 6.08 6.90
CA ASN A 139 2.30 5.05 7.04
C ASN A 139 2.24 4.01 5.91
N MET A 140 1.05 3.69 5.40
CA MET A 140 0.89 2.84 4.22
C MET A 140 1.55 3.47 3.00
N LEU A 141 1.43 4.78 2.77
CA LEU A 141 2.15 5.46 1.69
C LEU A 141 3.68 5.33 1.84
N GLY A 142 4.20 5.47 3.06
CA GLY A 142 5.64 5.31 3.32
C GLY A 142 6.17 3.89 3.09
N ILE A 143 5.34 2.87 3.30
CA ILE A 143 5.68 1.48 2.97
C ILE A 143 5.55 1.26 1.45
N PHE A 144 4.47 1.73 0.85
CA PHE A 144 4.21 1.66 -0.58
C PHE A 144 5.36 2.28 -1.39
N ALA A 145 5.82 3.48 -1.03
CA ALA A 145 6.88 4.20 -1.75
C ALA A 145 8.18 3.39 -1.89
N LYS A 146 8.47 2.48 -0.95
CA LYS A 146 9.69 1.66 -0.97
C LYS A 146 9.60 0.47 -1.92
N GLU A 147 8.40 -0.05 -2.12
CA GLU A 147 8.15 -1.26 -2.91
C GLU A 147 7.33 -0.98 -4.18
N ALA A 148 7.13 0.29 -4.51
CA ALA A 148 6.35 0.71 -5.66
C ALA A 148 6.87 0.05 -6.94
N ASN A 149 5.98 -0.62 -7.65
CA ASN A 149 6.19 -1.16 -8.99
C ASN A 149 4.90 -1.01 -9.80
N ILE A 150 4.96 -1.33 -11.09
CA ILE A 150 3.86 -1.08 -12.03
C ILE A 150 2.56 -1.81 -11.62
N ASP A 151 2.65 -2.99 -11.03
CA ASP A 151 1.50 -3.86 -10.72
C ASP A 151 0.65 -3.31 -9.58
N ILE A 152 1.25 -2.51 -8.67
CA ILE A 152 0.55 -1.96 -7.50
C ILE A 152 0.28 -0.46 -7.60
N MET A 153 0.52 0.17 -8.75
CA MET A 153 0.36 1.62 -8.91
C MET A 153 -1.06 2.11 -8.64
N ASP A 154 -2.09 1.35 -9.02
CA ASP A 154 -3.49 1.71 -8.77
C ASP A 154 -3.79 1.83 -7.27
N LEU A 155 -3.21 0.96 -6.44
CA LEU A 155 -3.32 1.05 -4.99
C LEU A 155 -2.63 2.32 -4.47
N GLY A 156 -1.46 2.66 -4.99
CA GLY A 156 -0.74 3.89 -4.64
C GLY A 156 -1.54 5.14 -4.95
N GLY A 157 -2.12 5.22 -6.15
CA GLY A 157 -3.01 6.30 -6.55
C GLY A 157 -4.20 6.45 -5.59
N GLN A 158 -4.87 5.34 -5.26
CA GLN A 158 -6.00 5.35 -4.34
C GLN A 158 -5.59 5.77 -2.90
N ILE A 159 -4.39 5.39 -2.42
CA ILE A 159 -3.86 5.86 -1.13
C ILE A 159 -3.73 7.39 -1.14
N ILE A 160 -3.15 7.95 -2.19
CA ILE A 160 -2.95 9.40 -2.33
C ILE A 160 -4.29 10.14 -2.40
N ASP A 161 -5.23 9.66 -3.21
CA ASP A 161 -6.57 10.27 -3.34
C ASP A 161 -7.33 10.26 -2.00
N THR A 162 -7.23 9.17 -1.24
CA THR A 162 -7.82 9.10 0.11
C THR A 162 -7.16 10.08 1.08
N LEU A 163 -5.82 10.21 1.04
CA LEU A 163 -5.10 11.16 1.88
C LEU A 163 -5.46 12.61 1.55
N ILE A 164 -5.66 12.94 0.27
CA ILE A 164 -6.10 14.27 -0.17
C ILE A 164 -7.45 14.60 0.47
N GLU A 165 -8.45 13.72 0.35
CA GLU A 165 -9.78 13.96 0.92
C GLU A 165 -9.77 14.01 2.46
N LEU A 166 -8.89 13.25 3.11
CA LEU A 166 -8.74 13.31 4.58
C LEU A 166 -8.28 14.67 5.08
N ILE A 167 -7.50 15.43 4.30
CA ILE A 167 -7.00 16.76 4.70
C ILE A 167 -7.65 17.92 3.96
N GLN A 168 -8.54 17.64 3.01
CA GLN A 168 -9.17 18.64 2.16
C GLN A 168 -10.05 19.58 3.01
N GLY A 169 -9.93 20.89 2.75
CA GLY A 169 -10.55 21.97 3.55
C GLY A 169 -9.68 22.46 4.71
N PRO A 170 -10.17 23.39 5.56
CA PRO A 170 -9.49 23.70 6.81
C PRO A 170 -9.65 22.52 7.79
N CYS A 171 -8.74 21.55 7.69
CA CYS A 171 -8.70 20.34 8.53
C CYS A 171 -7.38 20.23 9.29
N GLU A 172 -7.09 21.22 10.16
CA GLU A 172 -5.80 21.32 10.85
C GLU A 172 -5.44 20.07 11.66
N GLY A 173 -6.43 19.40 12.25
CA GLY A 173 -6.21 18.20 13.04
C GLY A 173 -5.59 17.07 12.21
N ASN A 174 -6.14 16.81 11.02
CA ASN A 174 -5.59 15.79 10.12
C ASN A 174 -4.27 16.25 9.52
N GLN A 175 -4.11 17.53 9.17
CA GLN A 175 -2.85 18.07 8.68
C GLN A 175 -1.70 17.90 9.70
N LYS A 176 -1.95 18.21 10.98
CA LYS A 176 -0.98 18.01 12.08
C LYS A 176 -0.66 16.53 12.29
N ALA A 177 -1.67 15.66 12.22
CA ALA A 177 -1.47 14.21 12.31
C ALA A 177 -0.56 13.72 11.18
N LEU A 178 -0.82 14.11 9.93
CA LEU A 178 -0.02 13.68 8.78
C LEU A 178 1.42 14.22 8.83
N ILE A 179 1.63 15.47 9.24
CA ILE A 179 2.98 16.02 9.44
C ILE A 179 3.73 15.20 10.50
N SER A 180 3.08 14.86 11.60
CA SER A 180 3.67 14.03 12.65
C SER A 180 3.99 12.62 12.17
N ALA A 181 3.19 12.11 11.23
CA ALA A 181 3.40 10.83 10.54
C ALA A 181 4.41 10.89 9.38
N LYS A 182 5.17 11.99 9.23
CA LYS A 182 6.22 12.15 8.21
C LYS A 182 5.73 12.07 6.75
N ILE A 183 4.48 12.46 6.48
CA ILE A 183 3.91 12.39 5.14
C ILE A 183 4.77 13.08 4.07
N ILE A 184 5.44 14.19 4.43
CA ILE A 184 6.29 14.96 3.51
C ILE A 184 7.50 14.14 3.05
N ASP A 185 8.11 13.36 3.95
CA ASP A 185 9.23 12.51 3.61
C ASP A 185 8.76 11.35 2.71
N TYR A 186 7.60 10.76 3.00
CA TYR A 186 7.03 9.69 2.17
C TYR A 186 6.70 10.16 0.75
N CYS A 187 6.11 11.36 0.59
CA CYS A 187 5.89 11.94 -0.72
C CYS A 187 7.20 12.24 -1.45
N ARG A 188 8.25 12.66 -0.73
CA ARG A 188 9.57 12.90 -1.31
C ARG A 188 10.18 11.59 -1.81
N ASP A 189 10.14 10.54 -0.99
CA ASP A 189 10.67 9.22 -1.31
C ASP A 189 9.95 8.60 -2.52
N PHE A 190 8.65 8.88 -2.69
CA PHE A 190 7.88 8.38 -3.84
C PHE A 190 8.21 9.11 -5.16
N ILE A 191 8.58 10.39 -5.11
CA ILE A 191 8.85 11.20 -6.31
C ILE A 191 10.31 11.09 -6.76
N ALA A 192 11.22 10.71 -5.86
CA ALA A 192 12.67 10.64 -6.09
C ALA A 192 13.08 9.44 -6.97
#